data_AF-A0A1W1I1Z4-F1
#
_entry.id   AF-A0A1W1I1Z4-F1
#
_cell.length_a   1.000
_cell.length_b   1.000
_cell.length_c   1.000
_cell.angle_alpha   90.00
_cell.angle_beta   90.00
_cell.angle_gamma   90.00
#
_symmetry.space_group_name_H-M   'P 1'
#
loop_
_entity.id
_entity.type
_entity.pdbx_description
1 polymer ?
#
loop_
_entity_poly.entity_id
_entity_poly.type
_entity_poly.pdbx_seq_one_letter_code
_entity_poly.pdbx_strand_id
1 'polypeptide(L)'
;MAASKAIEAQLGISRASTVQGLDGSDAVVLWNRWRHRRDSDARERLVAYNRADCVNLEPLAERFYASMAGLVLRDVLLKHSGGSAP
;
A
#
# COMPACT_ATOMS: atom_id res chain seq x y z
N MET A 1 -2.61 -13.46 0.17
CA MET A 1 -2.39 -12.04 -0.17
C MET A 1 -3.04 -11.13 0.86
N ALA A 2 -2.27 -10.23 1.47
CA ALA A 2 -2.81 -9.19 2.35
C ALA A 2 -3.47 -8.07 1.52
N ALA A 3 -4.56 -7.46 2.03
CA ALA A 3 -5.38 -6.50 1.29
C ALA A 3 -4.60 -5.30 0.73
N SER A 4 -3.62 -4.75 1.47
CA SER A 4 -2.80 -3.62 1.00
C SER A 4 -2.03 -3.94 -0.28
N LYS A 5 -1.49 -5.15 -0.41
CA LYS A 5 -0.65 -5.56 -1.55
C LYS A 5 -1.46 -5.73 -2.82
N ALA A 6 -2.70 -6.21 -2.67
CA ALA A 6 -3.62 -6.31 -3.79
C ALA A 6 -3.97 -4.91 -4.32
N ILE A 7 -4.18 -3.94 -3.42
CA ILE A 7 -4.45 -2.54 -3.78
C ILE A 7 -3.22 -1.90 -4.46
N GLU A 8 -2.01 -2.11 -3.92
CA GLU A 8 -0.77 -1.65 -4.56
C GLU A 8 -0.64 -2.13 -6.01
N ALA A 9 -0.86 -3.44 -6.24
CA ALA A 9 -0.80 -4.01 -7.57
C ALA A 9 -1.88 -3.42 -8.51
N GLN A 10 -3.11 -3.25 -8.03
CA GLN A 10 -4.19 -2.60 -8.79
C GLN A 10 -3.86 -1.14 -9.16
N LEU A 11 -3.09 -0.45 -8.31
CA LEU A 11 -2.67 0.94 -8.52
C LEU A 11 -1.35 1.06 -9.28
N GLY A 12 -0.77 -0.06 -9.73
CA GLY A 12 0.49 -0.09 -10.48
C GLY A 12 1.74 0.14 -9.63
N ILE A 13 1.63 0.07 -8.31
CA ILE A 13 2.75 0.20 -7.39
C ILE A 13 3.52 -1.13 -7.39
N SER A 14 4.73 -1.10 -7.96
CA SER A 14 5.59 -2.27 -8.07
C SER A 14 6.51 -2.41 -6.85
N ARG A 15 6.76 -3.63 -6.39
CA ARG A 15 7.76 -3.92 -5.36
C ARG A 15 9.02 -4.48 -6.01
N ALA A 16 10.14 -4.42 -5.29
CA ALA A 16 11.37 -5.08 -5.73
C ALA A 16 11.12 -6.58 -5.93
N SER A 17 11.72 -7.18 -6.96
CA SER A 17 11.54 -8.59 -7.32
C SER A 17 11.86 -9.55 -6.16
N THR A 18 12.78 -9.16 -5.27
CA THR A 18 13.16 -9.91 -4.08
C THR A 18 12.02 -10.05 -3.06
N VAL A 19 11.05 -9.14 -3.05
CA VAL A 19 9.94 -9.13 -2.09
C VAL A 19 8.56 -9.17 -2.75
N GLN A 20 8.53 -9.26 -4.07
CA GLN A 20 7.31 -9.43 -4.86
C GLN A 20 6.62 -10.74 -4.48
N GLY A 21 5.31 -10.67 -4.26
CA GLY A 21 4.49 -11.83 -3.91
C GLY A 21 4.58 -12.30 -2.45
N LEU A 22 5.52 -11.77 -1.65
CA LEU A 22 5.60 -12.12 -0.23
C LEU A 22 4.35 -11.63 0.52
N ASP A 23 3.77 -12.50 1.34
CA ASP A 23 2.69 -12.17 2.25
C ASP A 23 3.11 -12.09 3.74
N GLY A 24 2.14 -11.87 4.64
CA GLY A 24 2.45 -11.73 6.06
C GLY A 24 2.96 -13.03 6.68
N SER A 25 2.55 -14.19 6.16
CA SER A 25 3.02 -15.49 6.63
C SER A 25 4.48 -15.71 6.24
N ASP A 26 4.88 -15.30 5.04
CA ASP A 26 6.28 -15.34 4.60
C ASP A 26 7.19 -14.49 5.49
N ALA A 27 6.72 -13.30 5.91
CA ALA A 27 7.47 -12.43 6.81
C ALA A 27 7.76 -13.11 8.16
N VAL A 28 6.80 -13.88 8.70
CA VAL A 28 6.99 -14.68 9.92
C VAL A 28 8.04 -15.77 9.70
N VAL A 29 8.02 -16.44 8.54
CA VAL A 29 9.03 -17.46 8.19
C VAL A 29 10.42 -16.84 8.12
N LEU A 30 10.57 -15.69 7.46
CA LEU A 30 11.85 -14.96 7.37
C LEU A 30 12.35 -14.52 8.75
N TRP A 31 11.47 -14.02 9.60
CA TRP A 31 11.82 -13.66 10.98
C TRP A 31 12.33 -14.87 11.77
N ASN A 32 11.62 -16.00 11.70
CA ASN A 32 12.02 -17.20 12.42
C ASN A 32 13.37 -17.74 11.94
N ARG A 33 13.65 -17.69 10.63
CA ARG A 33 14.96 -18.05 10.06
C ARG A 33 16.08 -17.18 10.64
N TRP A 34 15.90 -15.86 10.64
CA TRP A 34 16.88 -14.95 11.26
C TRP A 34 17.04 -15.20 12.77
N ARG A 35 15.92 -15.31 13.49
CA ARG A 35 15.92 -15.45 14.95
C ARG A 35 16.64 -16.71 15.42
N HIS A 36 16.38 -17.84 14.77
CA HIS A 36 16.86 -19.15 15.21
C HIS A 36 18.15 -19.60 14.52
N ARG A 37 18.43 -19.13 13.30
CA ARG A 37 19.56 -19.60 12.50
C ARG A 37 20.55 -18.49 12.13
N ARG A 38 20.30 -17.24 12.53
CA ARG A 38 21.11 -16.06 12.15
C ARG A 38 21.30 -15.92 10.64
N ASP A 39 20.28 -16.34 9.90
CA ASP A 39 20.21 -16.28 8.44
C ASP A 39 20.12 -14.83 7.94
N SER A 40 21.26 -14.27 7.52
CA SER A 40 21.40 -12.87 7.08
C SER A 40 20.50 -12.55 5.89
N ASP A 41 20.38 -13.48 4.95
CA ASP A 41 19.59 -13.28 3.74
C ASP A 41 18.10 -13.18 4.08
N ALA A 42 17.64 -14.01 5.03
CA ALA A 42 16.27 -13.92 5.54
C ALA A 42 15.99 -12.57 6.21
N ARG A 43 16.96 -12.05 6.98
CA ARG A 43 16.86 -10.73 7.61
C ARG A 43 16.82 -9.61 6.57
N GLU A 44 17.73 -9.62 5.61
CA GLU A 44 17.79 -8.59 4.56
C GLU A 44 16.50 -8.55 3.76
N ARG A 45 15.99 -9.73 3.40
CA ARG A 45 14.73 -9.86 2.67
C ARG A 45 13.53 -9.39 3.51
N LEU A 46 13.51 -9.69 4.81
CA LEU A 46 12.48 -9.18 5.73
C LEU A 46 12.52 -7.65 5.87
N VAL A 47 13.73 -7.06 5.97
CA VAL A 47 13.91 -5.61 6.02
C VAL A 47 13.44 -4.95 4.72
N ALA A 48 13.78 -5.52 3.56
CA ALA A 48 13.31 -5.04 2.27
C ALA A 48 11.78 -5.12 2.17
N TYR A 49 11.19 -6.20 2.66
CA TYR A 49 9.74 -6.42 2.68
C TYR A 49 9.03 -5.35 3.53
N ASN A 50 9.49 -5.12 4.76
CA ASN A 50 8.92 -4.11 5.66
C ASN A 50 9.14 -2.69 5.13
N ARG A 51 10.30 -2.42 4.50
CA ARG A 51 10.56 -1.13 3.86
C ARG A 51 9.56 -0.86 2.74
N ALA A 52 9.27 -1.85 1.89
CA ALA A 52 8.27 -1.71 0.85
C ALA A 52 6.89 -1.43 1.43
N ASP A 53 6.51 -2.12 2.51
CA ASP A 53 5.25 -1.86 3.22
C ASP A 53 5.18 -0.41 3.72
N CYS A 54 6.24 0.16 4.29
CA CYS A 54 6.25 1.54 4.76
C CYS A 54 6.26 2.58 3.63
N VAL A 55 7.14 2.42 2.64
CA VAL A 55 7.30 3.39 1.53
C VAL A 55 6.02 3.45 0.70
N ASN A 56 5.35 2.32 0.49
CA ASN A 56 4.15 2.28 -0.33
C ASN A 56 2.93 2.89 0.36
N LEU A 57 2.96 3.17 1.67
CA LEU A 57 1.87 3.87 2.35
C LEU A 57 1.68 5.30 1.85
N GLU A 58 2.76 6.00 1.49
CA GLU A 58 2.71 7.38 1.01
C GLU A 58 1.93 7.52 -0.31
N PRO A 59 2.30 6.84 -1.42
CA PRO A 59 1.55 6.93 -2.67
C PRO A 59 0.13 6.36 -2.56
N LEU A 60 -0.11 5.40 -1.65
CA LEU A 60 -1.47 4.97 -1.33
C LEU A 60 -2.26 6.12 -0.69
N ALA A 61 -1.72 6.75 0.35
CA ALA A 61 -2.37 7.85 1.06
C ALA A 61 -2.66 9.03 0.12
N GLU A 62 -1.73 9.40 -0.76
CA GLU A 62 -1.94 10.43 -1.77
C GLU A 62 -3.13 10.12 -2.69
N ARG A 63 -3.19 8.90 -3.23
CA ARG A 63 -4.28 8.46 -4.11
C ARG A 63 -5.62 8.40 -3.39
N PHE A 64 -5.64 7.90 -2.16
CA PHE A 64 -6.85 7.88 -1.33
C PHE A 64 -7.33 9.29 -1.03
N TYR A 65 -6.44 10.18 -0.61
CA TYR A 65 -6.77 11.57 -0.31
C TYR A 65 -7.31 12.31 -1.53
N ALA A 66 -6.65 12.20 -2.68
CA ALA A 66 -7.10 12.82 -3.92
C ALA A 66 -8.49 12.32 -4.35
N SER A 67 -8.73 11.01 -4.20
CA SER A 67 -10.04 10.40 -4.51
C SER A 67 -11.14 10.93 -3.59
N MET A 68 -10.88 11.00 -2.28
CA MET A 68 -11.83 11.55 -1.31
C MET A 68 -12.12 13.03 -1.56
N ALA A 69 -11.08 13.84 -1.80
CA ALA A 69 -11.23 15.26 -2.09
C ALA A 69 -12.08 15.50 -3.35
N GLY A 70 -11.86 14.71 -4.42
CA GLY A 70 -12.66 14.79 -5.64
C GLY A 70 -14.14 14.40 -5.44
N LEU A 71 -14.41 13.40 -4.60
CA LEU A 71 -15.78 13.02 -4.23
C LEU A 71 -16.49 14.13 -3.45
N VAL A 72 -15.82 14.71 -2.47
CA VAL A 72 -16.36 15.83 -1.67
C VAL A 72 -16.61 17.06 -2.55
N LEU A 73 -15.64 17.43 -3.41
CA LEU A 73 -15.80 18.56 -4.31
C LEU A 73 -16.97 18.36 -5.27
N ARG A 74 -17.16 17.15 -5.81
CA ARG A 74 -18.30 16.81 -6.66
C ARG A 74 -19.62 16.97 -5.91
N ASP A 75 -19.72 16.45 -4.70
CA ASP A 75 -20.94 16.57 -3.88
C ASP A 75 -21.27 18.04 -3.57
N VAL A 76 -20.27 18.85 -3.21
CA VAL A 76 -20.44 20.29 -2.99
C VAL A 76 -20.92 20.99 -4.26
N LEU A 77 -20.27 20.74 -5.41
CA LEU A 77 -20.65 21.37 -6.68
C LEU A 77 -22.07 20.97 -7.11
N LEU A 78 -22.43 19.69 -6.99
CA LEU A 78 -23.79 19.20 -7.32
C LEU A 78 -24.88 19.87 -6.46
N LYS A 79 -24.60 20.11 -5.18
CA LYS A 79 -25.52 20.81 -4.26
C LYS A 79 -25.72 22.29 -4.62
N HIS A 80 -24.70 22.94 -5.19
CA HIS A 80 -24.77 24.37 -5.55
C HIS A 80 -25.24 24.61 -6.98
N SER A 81 -25.15 23.61 -7.87
CA SER A 81 -25.71 23.68 -9.23
C SER A 81 -27.25 23.59 -9.29
N GLY A 82 -27.93 23.35 -8.16
CA GLY A 82 -29.39 23.34 -8.07
C GLY A 82 -30.03 24.71 -7.81
N GLY A 83 -29.25 25.80 -7.75
CA GLY A 83 -29.75 27.14 -7.39
C GLY A 83 -29.37 28.21 -8.40
N SER A 84 -30.22 28.39 -9.42
CA SER A 84 -30.55 29.64 -10.12
C SER A 84 -30.93 29.30 -11.57
N ALA A 85 -32.23 29.06 -11.79
CA ALA A 85 -32.85 29.38 -13.06
C ALA A 85 -33.68 30.65 -12.85
N PRO A 86 -33.60 31.65 -13.74
CA PRO A 86 -34.38 32.88 -13.66
C PRO A 86 -35.90 32.61 -13.72
#